data_AF-G4RNJ2-F1
#
_entry.id   AF-G4RNJ2-F1
#
_cell.length_a   1.000
_cell.length_b   1.000
_cell.length_c   1.000
_cell.angle_alpha   90.00
_cell.angle_beta   90.00
_cell.angle_gamma   90.00
#
_symmetry.space_group_name_H-M   'P 1'
#
loop_
_entity.id
_entity.type
_entity.pdbx_description
1 polymer ?
#
loop_
_entity_poly.entity_id
_entity_poly.type
_entity_poly.pdbx_seq_one_letter_code
_entity_poly.pdbx_strand_id
1 'polypeptide(L)'
;MGGCLTRELLVKFYSSMDFSLRALIHYKSLAAFGYPFDKILLEEPWRTYGALRELLGDHNAQLILSMMLRWLNKNGCNLDIDTLKRYLSDGKFWSAQKS
;
A
#
# COMPACT_ATOMS: atom_id res chain seq x y z
N MET A 1 -3.50 -15.48 -13.94
CA MET A 1 -2.60 -14.35 -14.25
C MET A 1 -2.14 -13.74 -12.94
N GLY A 2 -0.95 -14.08 -12.46
CA GLY A 2 -0.40 -13.49 -11.23
C GLY A 2 -0.01 -12.04 -11.52
N GLY A 3 -0.61 -11.08 -10.82
CA GLY A 3 -0.22 -9.67 -10.94
C GLY A 3 1.22 -9.44 -10.49
N CYS A 4 1.90 -8.48 -11.10
CA CYS A 4 3.27 -8.08 -10.74
C CYS A 4 3.41 -7.50 -9.32
N LEU A 5 2.28 -7.14 -8.69
CA LEU A 5 2.26 -6.55 -7.37
C LEU A 5 2.49 -7.62 -6.31
N THR A 6 3.51 -7.42 -5.47
CA THR A 6 3.84 -8.32 -4.36
C THR A 6 3.93 -7.56 -3.04
N ARG A 7 3.88 -8.29 -1.92
CA ARG A 7 4.05 -7.72 -0.57
C ARG A 7 5.42 -7.05 -0.44
N GLU A 8 6.45 -7.67 -1.00
CA GLU A 8 7.82 -7.14 -0.98
C GLU A 8 7.93 -5.81 -1.72
N LEU A 9 7.22 -5.66 -2.86
CA LEU A 9 7.18 -4.39 -3.58
C LEU A 9 6.47 -3.29 -2.78
N LEU A 10 5.37 -3.62 -2.08
CA LEU A 10 4.68 -2.66 -1.21
C LEU A 10 5.58 -2.18 -0.07
N VAL A 11 6.31 -3.08 0.58
CA VAL A 11 7.27 -2.73 1.65
C VAL A 11 8.46 -1.93 1.11
N LYS A 12 8.98 -2.28 -0.08
CA LYS A 12 10.04 -1.50 -0.73
C LYS A 12 9.59 -0.09 -1.08
N PHE A 13 8.38 0.07 -1.61
CA PHE A 13 7.78 1.40 -1.80
C PHE A 13 7.72 2.17 -0.49
N TYR A 14 7.12 1.57 0.56
CA TYR A 14 6.97 2.23 1.85
C TYR A 14 8.33 2.65 2.44
N SER A 15 9.34 1.78 2.33
CA SER A 15 10.71 2.06 2.79
C SER A 15 11.43 3.13 1.98
N SER A 16 11.05 3.33 0.71
CA SER A 16 11.62 4.36 -0.18
C SER A 16 11.02 5.76 0.01
N MET A 17 9.94 5.88 0.80
CA MET A 17 9.32 7.17 1.08
C MET A 17 10.25 8.07 1.90
N ASP A 18 10.06 9.39 1.76
CA ASP A 18 10.71 10.36 2.64
C ASP A 18 10.53 9.97 4.12
N PHE A 19 11.60 10.14 4.91
CA PHE A 19 11.62 9.72 6.30
C PHE A 19 10.48 10.34 7.11
N SER A 20 10.20 11.63 6.92
CA SER A 20 9.18 12.37 7.68
C SER A 20 7.78 11.85 7.37
N LEU A 21 7.50 11.61 6.08
CA LEU A 21 6.21 11.06 5.66
C LEU A 21 6.01 9.62 6.13
N ARG A 22 7.08 8.80 6.06
CA ARG A 22 7.05 7.43 6.57
C ARG A 22 6.82 7.39 8.08
N ALA A 23 7.51 8.25 8.83
CA ALA A 23 7.36 8.39 10.28
C ALA A 23 5.93 8.82 10.65
N LEU A 24 5.36 9.80 9.94
CA LEU A 24 3.96 10.21 10.15
C LEU A 24 3.00 9.03 10.01
N ILE A 25 3.10 8.25 8.93
CA ILE A 25 2.24 7.09 8.70
C ILE A 25 2.47 6.03 9.78
N HIS A 26 3.73 5.79 10.16
CA HIS A 26 4.10 4.82 11.20
C HIS A 26 3.46 5.18 12.54
N TYR A 27 3.63 6.40 13.03
CA TYR A 27 3.07 6.84 14.32
C TYR A 27 1.54 6.87 14.31
N LYS A 28 0.92 7.32 13.21
CA LYS A 28 -0.53 7.28 13.07
C LYS A 28 -1.07 5.84 13.08
N SER A 29 -0.39 4.92 12.40
CA SER A 29 -0.75 3.49 12.43
C SER A 29 -0.62 2.89 13.82
N LEU A 30 0.46 3.20 14.55
CA LEU A 30 0.62 2.76 15.94
C LEU A 30 -0.51 3.29 16.83
N ALA A 31 -0.89 4.56 16.69
CA ALA A 31 -1.95 5.17 17.48
C ALA A 31 -3.34 4.60 17.17
N ALA A 32 -3.66 4.34 15.90
CA ALA A 32 -4.98 3.87 15.47
C ALA A 32 -5.14 2.34 15.60
N PHE A 33 -4.10 1.57 15.30
CA PHE A 33 -4.18 0.11 15.15
C PHE A 33 -3.34 -0.66 16.16
N GLY A 34 -2.44 0.00 16.90
CA GLY A 34 -1.54 -0.65 17.86
C GLY A 34 -0.35 -1.37 17.21
N TYR A 35 -0.14 -1.24 15.90
CA TYR A 35 0.96 -1.85 15.16
C TYR A 35 1.43 -0.99 13.98
N PRO A 36 2.67 -1.19 13.49
CA PRO A 36 3.22 -0.37 12.43
C PRO A 36 2.59 -0.68 11.06
N PHE A 37 2.60 0.31 10.17
CA PHE A 37 1.86 0.26 8.90
C PHE A 37 2.36 -0.83 7.94
N ASP A 38 3.65 -1.17 8.00
CA ASP A 38 4.26 -2.27 7.24
C ASP A 38 3.64 -3.64 7.54
N LYS A 39 3.08 -3.84 8.74
CA LYS A 39 2.29 -5.03 9.06
C LYS A 39 1.08 -5.19 8.13
N ILE A 40 0.39 -4.09 7.80
CA ILE A 40 -0.73 -4.12 6.84
C ILE A 40 -0.22 -4.52 5.46
N LEU A 41 0.90 -3.96 5.02
CA LEU A 41 1.49 -4.26 3.70
C LEU A 41 1.88 -5.74 3.56
N LEU A 42 2.35 -6.36 4.65
CA LEU A 42 2.80 -7.75 4.68
C LEU A 42 1.65 -8.73 4.87
N GLU A 43 0.78 -8.50 5.84
CA GLU A 43 -0.22 -9.48 6.26
C GLU A 43 -1.55 -9.30 5.51
N GLU A 44 -1.99 -8.05 5.36
CA GLU A 44 -3.30 -7.69 4.83
C GLU A 44 -3.23 -6.60 3.74
N PRO A 45 -2.49 -6.80 2.64
CA PRO A 45 -2.24 -5.75 1.65
C PRO A 45 -3.53 -5.17 1.03
N TRP A 46 -4.63 -5.93 1.01
CA TRP A 46 -5.95 -5.47 0.60
C TRP A 46 -6.62 -4.47 1.55
N ARG A 47 -6.06 -4.22 2.73
CA ARG A 47 -6.51 -3.15 3.65
C ARG A 47 -5.75 -1.85 3.45
N THR A 48 -4.67 -1.84 2.66
CA THR A 48 -3.73 -0.71 2.55
C THR A 48 -4.43 0.60 2.19
N TYR A 49 -5.28 0.62 1.17
CA TYR A 49 -5.93 1.87 0.74
C TYR A 49 -6.95 2.34 1.79
N GLY A 50 -7.73 1.42 2.37
CA GLY A 50 -8.66 1.74 3.47
C GLY A 50 -7.94 2.32 4.69
N ALA A 51 -6.85 1.69 5.10
CA ALA A 51 -6.04 2.17 6.22
C ALA A 51 -5.43 3.55 5.94
N LEU A 52 -4.93 3.82 4.72
CA LEU A 52 -4.45 5.15 4.36
C LEU A 52 -5.55 6.23 4.48
N ARG A 53 -6.79 5.90 4.09
CA ARG A 53 -7.93 6.83 4.23
C ARG A 53 -8.22 7.13 5.70
N GLU A 54 -8.22 6.10 6.54
CA GLU A 54 -8.45 6.26 7.98
C GLU A 54 -7.34 7.09 8.66
N LEU A 55 -6.07 6.84 8.31
CA LEU A 55 -4.94 7.52 8.92
C LEU A 55 -4.75 8.96 8.41
N LEU A 56 -4.95 9.20 7.12
CA LEU A 56 -4.54 10.45 6.45
C LEU A 56 -5.69 11.27 5.86
N GLY A 57 -6.90 10.71 5.79
CA GLY A 57 -8.02 11.26 5.04
C GLY A 57 -7.96 10.93 3.54
N ASP A 58 -9.10 11.08 2.86
CA ASP A 58 -9.30 10.63 1.47
C ASP A 58 -8.32 11.26 0.48
N HIS A 59 -8.09 12.57 0.59
CA HIS A 59 -7.21 13.30 -0.33
C HIS A 59 -5.75 12.80 -0.23
N ASN A 60 -5.24 12.67 1.00
CA ASN A 60 -3.87 12.21 1.21
C ASN A 60 -3.71 10.73 0.87
N ALA A 61 -4.73 9.90 1.13
CA ALA A 61 -4.71 8.50 0.71
C ALA A 61 -4.58 8.37 -0.82
N GLN A 62 -5.30 9.19 -1.58
CA GLN A 62 -5.20 9.20 -3.04
C GLN A 62 -3.83 9.71 -3.53
N LEU A 63 -3.22 10.67 -2.82
CA LEU A 63 -1.86 11.14 -3.12
C LEU A 63 -0.83 10.02 -2.91
N ILE A 64 -0.88 9.33 -1.77
CA ILE A 64 0.02 8.18 -1.49
C ILE A 64 -0.18 7.08 -2.52
N LEU A 65 -1.42 6.77 -2.89
CA LEU A 65 -1.73 5.79 -3.94
C LEU A 65 -1.09 6.18 -5.28
N SER A 66 -1.13 7.46 -5.64
CA SER A 66 -0.52 7.99 -6.87
C SER A 66 1.01 7.99 -6.82
N MET A 67 1.61 8.20 -5.64
CA MET A 67 3.05 8.03 -5.42
C MET A 67 3.45 6.55 -5.58
N MET A 68 2.68 5.64 -4.99
CA MET A 68 2.90 4.20 -5.08
C MET A 68 2.82 3.72 -6.53
N LEU A 69 1.79 4.12 -7.27
CA LEU A 69 1.64 3.76 -8.69
C LEU A 69 2.86 4.18 -9.52
N ARG A 70 3.29 5.44 -9.37
CA ARG A 70 4.47 5.95 -10.08
C ARG A 70 5.74 5.19 -9.71
N TRP A 71 5.89 4.83 -8.43
CA TRP A 71 7.03 4.06 -7.97
C TRP A 71 6.99 2.62 -8.51
N LEU A 72 5.84 1.94 -8.48
CA LEU A 72 5.66 0.58 -8.99
C LEU A 72 5.95 0.50 -10.49
N ASN A 73 5.41 1.43 -11.29
CA ASN A 73 5.66 1.48 -12.73
C ASN A 73 7.15 1.68 -13.04
N LYS A 74 7.85 2.54 -12.28
CA LYS A 74 9.31 2.71 -12.39
C LYS A 74 10.11 1.46 -12.00
N ASN A 75 9.54 0.58 -11.18
CA ASN A 75 10.17 -0.65 -10.70
C ASN A 75 9.62 -1.90 -11.41
N GLY A 76 9.08 -1.75 -12.62
CA GLY A 76 8.72 -2.86 -13.51
C GLY A 76 7.34 -3.48 -13.26
N CYS A 77 6.54 -2.94 -12.34
CA CYS A 77 5.15 -3.35 -12.15
C CYS A 77 4.19 -2.33 -12.76
N ASN A 78 3.93 -2.49 -14.05
CA ASN A 78 3.07 -1.59 -14.83
C ASN A 78 1.60 -1.87 -14.57
N LEU A 79 0.95 -0.95 -13.84
CA LEU A 79 -0.48 -0.98 -13.53
C LEU A 79 -1.10 0.39 -13.81
N ASP A 80 -2.44 0.44 -13.86
CA ASP A 80 -3.21 1.68 -13.75
C ASP A 80 -3.70 1.91 -12.31
N ILE A 81 -4.18 3.12 -12.04
CA ILE A 81 -4.58 3.55 -10.70
C ILE A 81 -5.80 2.77 -10.16
N ASP A 82 -6.74 2.39 -11.02
CA ASP A 82 -7.95 1.67 -10.62
C ASP A 82 -7.63 0.22 -10.27
N THR A 83 -6.75 -0.40 -11.07
CA THR A 83 -6.23 -1.74 -10.79
C THR A 83 -5.47 -1.75 -9.46
N LEU A 84 -4.54 -0.81 -9.24
CA LEU A 84 -3.82 -0.72 -7.97
C LEU A 84 -4.77 -0.54 -6.79
N LYS A 85 -5.76 0.34 -6.92
CA LYS A 85 -6.77 0.58 -5.86
C LYS A 85 -7.54 -0.68 -5.51
N ARG A 86 -7.92 -1.51 -6.50
CA ARG A 86 -8.62 -2.79 -6.27
C ARG A 86 -7.74 -3.78 -5.50
N TYR A 87 -6.48 -3.95 -5.91
CA TYR A 87 -5.54 -4.79 -5.15
C TYR A 87 -5.42 -4.34 -3.69
N LEU A 88 -5.42 -3.04 -3.44
CA LEU A 88 -5.27 -2.47 -2.10
C LEU A 88 -6.58 -2.29 -1.33
N SER A 89 -7.70 -2.79 -1.86
CA SER A 89 -9.04 -2.69 -1.24
C SER A 89 -9.82 -4.01 -1.20
N ASP A 90 -9.42 -5.05 -1.94
CA ASP A 90 -10.14 -6.33 -2.02
C ASP A 90 -9.17 -7.53 -1.96
N GLY A 91 -9.34 -8.37 -0.94
CA GLY A 91 -8.50 -9.55 -0.67
C GLY A 91 -8.56 -10.62 -1.76
N LYS A 92 -9.62 -10.65 -2.58
CA LYS A 92 -9.79 -11.64 -3.65
C LYS A 92 -8.66 -11.58 -4.69
N PHE A 93 -8.03 -10.42 -4.87
CA PHE A 93 -6.92 -10.25 -5.80
C PHE A 93 -5.59 -10.83 -5.29
N TRP A 94 -5.50 -11.15 -3.99
CA TRP A 94 -4.29 -11.71 -3.36
C TRP A 94 -4.39 -13.22 -3.11
N SER A 95 -5.60 -13.77 -2.99
CA SER A 95 -5.81 -15.21 -2.80
C SER A 95 -5.34 -16.08 -3.97
N ALA A 96 -5.19 -15.50 -5.17
CA ALA A 96 -4.72 -16.19 -6.37
C ALA A 96 -3.18 -16.31 -6.48
N GLN A 97 -2.41 -15.76 -5.53
CA GLN A 97 -0.93 -15.78 -5.55
C GLN A 97 -0.32 -16.90 -4.68
N LYS A 98 -1.13 -17.78 -4.07
CA LYS A 98 -0.68 -18.89 -3.20
C LYS A 98 -0.62 -20.27 -3.89
N SER A 99 -0.42 -20.32 -5.20
CA SER A 99 -0.22 -21.57 -5.95
C SER A 99 1.25 -21.78 -6.32
#